data_AF-A9EID2-F1
#
_entry.id   AF-A9EID2-F1
#
_cell.length_a   1.000
_cell.length_b   1.000
_cell.length_c   1.000
_cell.angle_alpha   90.00
_cell.angle_beta   90.00
_cell.angle_gamma   90.00
#
_symmetry.space_group_name_H-M   'P 1'
#
loop_
_entity.id
_entity.type
_entity.pdbx_description
1 polymer ?
#
loop_
_entity_poly.entity_id
_entity_poly.type
_entity_poly.pdbx_seq_one_letter_code
_entity_poly.pdbx_strand_id
1 'polypeptide(L)' 'MTFVCIGKLEVANGGTIFLDEFEKNYLEQAMNKHQGNRTKAAKFLGLSHKAFLYRLEKYQLV' A
#
# COMPACT_ATOMS: atom_id res chain seq x y z
N MET A 1 23.74 -6.69 3.43
CA MET A 1 22.88 -6.43 2.25
C MET A 1 21.52 -7.05 2.55
N THR A 2 20.64 -6.33 3.26
CA THR A 2 19.36 -6.89 3.71
C THR A 2 18.49 -7.21 2.50
N PHE A 3 18.22 -8.50 2.29
CA PHE A 3 17.25 -8.99 1.33
C PHE A 3 15.89 -8.41 1.67
N VAL A 4 15.45 -7.40 0.92
CA VAL A 4 14.03 -7.06 0.88
C VAL A 4 13.39 -8.02 -0.12
N CYS A 5 13.09 -9.23 0.36
CA CYS A 5 11.98 -10.00 -0.20
C CYS A 5 10.72 -9.16 0.02
N ILE A 6 10.29 -8.43 -1.01
CA ILE A 6 8.93 -7.94 -1.08
C ILE A 6 8.17 -8.89 -1.96
N GLY A 7 7.30 -9.64 -1.29
CA GLY A 7 6.56 -10.76 -1.80
C GLY A 7 5.90 -10.42 -3.13
N LYS A 8 5.95 -11.45 -3.96
CA LYS A 8 5.12 -11.68 -5.14
C LYS A 8 3.75 -11.01 -5.00
N LEU A 9 3.51 -10.00 -5.83
CA LEU A 9 2.18 -9.43 -6.03
C LEU A 9 1.42 -10.37 -6.99
N GLU A 10 0.89 -11.46 -6.44
CA GLU A 10 0.03 -12.39 -7.17
C GLU A 10 -1.40 -11.86 -7.08
N VAL A 11 -1.86 -11.10 -8.09
CA VAL A 11 -3.26 -10.65 -8.16
C VAL A 11 -4.03 -11.66 -9.00
N ALA A 12 -4.73 -12.57 -8.32
CA ALA A 12 -5.75 -13.42 -8.92
C ALA A 12 -7.07 -12.65 -9.05
N ASN A 13 -7.67 -12.75 -10.24
CA ASN A 13 -8.93 -12.14 -10.66
C ASN A 13 -10.11 -12.41 -9.70
N GLY A 14 -10.91 -11.37 -9.37
CA GLY A 14 -12.16 -11.54 -8.61
C GLY A 14 -12.85 -10.26 -8.10
N GLY A 15 -13.29 -9.38 -9.02
CA GLY A 15 -14.38 -8.40 -8.87
C GLY A 15 -14.56 -7.63 -7.55
N THR A 16 -14.00 -6.43 -7.47
CA THR A 16 -14.40 -5.31 -6.57
C THR A 16 -14.09 -5.44 -5.08
N ILE A 17 -14.60 -6.44 -4.34
CA ILE A 17 -14.35 -6.56 -2.88
C ILE A 17 -12.88 -6.91 -2.60
N PHE A 18 -12.35 -7.88 -3.35
CA PHE A 18 -11.00 -8.38 -3.13
C PHE A 18 -9.93 -7.33 -3.43
N LEU A 19 -10.22 -6.44 -4.39
CA LEU A 19 -9.32 -5.36 -4.76
C LEU A 19 -9.22 -4.29 -3.66
N ASP A 20 -10.34 -4.01 -2.99
CA ASP A 20 -10.41 -3.01 -1.92
C ASP A 20 -9.62 -3.45 -0.68
N GLU A 21 -9.82 -4.70 -0.25
CA GLU A 21 -9.04 -5.33 0.82
C GLU A 21 -7.55 -5.45 0.48
N PHE A 22 -7.25 -5.80 -0.77
CA PHE A 22 -5.88 -5.86 -1.26
C PHE A 22 -5.22 -4.48 -1.19
N GLU A 23 -5.91 -3.44 -1.67
CA GLU A 23 -5.39 -2.07 -1.70
C GLU A 23 -5.16 -1.53 -0.28
N LYS A 24 -6.07 -1.83 0.66
CA LYS A 24 -5.89 -1.55 2.09
C LYS A 24 -4.66 -2.25 2.67
N ASN A 25 -4.53 -3.55 2.45
CA ASN A 25 -3.38 -4.32 2.94
C ASN A 25 -2.06 -3.80 2.34
N TYR A 26 -2.08 -3.39 1.07
CA TYR A 26 -0.92 -2.84 0.37
C TYR A 26 -0.48 -1.49 0.97
N LEU A 27 -1.42 -0.60 1.31
CA LEU A 27 -1.16 0.65 2.03
C LEU A 27 -0.57 0.40 3.42
N GLU A 28 -1.14 -0.54 4.18
CA GLU A 28 -0.66 -0.92 5.52
C GLU A 28 0.75 -1.50 5.47
N GLN A 29 1.03 -2.40 4.53
CA GLN A 29 2.37 -2.96 4.35
C GLN A 29 3.40 -1.90 3.98
N ALA A 30 3.04 -0.95 3.11
CA ALA A 30 3.91 0.16 2.73
C ALA A 30 4.22 1.05 3.94
N MET A 31 3.20 1.38 4.75
CA MET A 31 3.35 2.16 5.98
C MET A 31 4.20 1.45 7.02
N ASN A 32 3.98 0.16 7.26
CA ASN A 32 4.73 -0.64 8.22
C ASN A 32 6.22 -0.74 7.80
N LYS A 33 6.50 -1.01 6.52
CA LYS A 33 7.87 -1.04 5.98
C LYS A 33 8.63 0.26 6.15
N HIS A 34 7.92 1.39 6.13
CA HIS A 34 8.53 2.71 6.20
C HIS A 34 8.30 3.38 7.56
N GLN A 35 7.90 2.61 8.58
CA GLN A 35 7.70 3.09 9.96
C GLN A 35 6.78 4.31 10.05
N GLY A 36 5.70 4.31 9.26
CA GLY A 36 4.73 5.41 9.21
C GLY A 36 5.16 6.60 8.34
N ASN A 37 6.28 6.50 7.61
CA ASN A 37 6.70 7.56 6.69
C ASN A 37 5.87 7.52 5.39
N ARG A 38 4.77 8.28 5.39
CA ARG A 38 3.79 8.39 4.29
C ARG A 38 4.42 8.76 2.95
N THR A 39 5.41 9.67 2.93
CA THR A 39 6.10 10.08 1.70
C THR A 39 6.90 8.95 1.09
N LYS A 40 7.62 8.18 1.91
CA LYS A 40 8.40 7.03 1.42
C LYS A 40 7.49 5.86 1.06
N ALA A 41 6.43 5.60 1.83
CA ALA A 41 5.42 4.59 1.52
C ALA A 41 4.72 4.89 0.19
N ALA A 42 4.32 6.14 -0.07
CA ALA A 42 3.76 6.56 -1.36
C ALA A 42 4.73 6.32 -2.52
N LYS A 43 5.99 6.73 -2.37
CA LYS A 43 7.04 6.48 -3.38
C LYS A 43 7.28 5.00 -3.62
N PHE A 44 7.23 4.19 -2.55
CA PHE A 44 7.38 2.75 -2.63
C PHE A 44 6.24 2.09 -3.42
N LEU A 45 5.02 2.61 -3.30
CA LEU A 45 3.87 2.20 -4.10
C LEU A 45 3.83 2.81 -5.51
N GLY A 46 4.79 3.66 -5.87
CA GLY A 46 4.77 4.40 -7.15
C GLY A 46 3.65 5.43 -7.26
N LEU A 47 3.08 5.86 -6.13
CA LEU A 47 1.98 6.80 -6.07
C LEU A 47 2.47 8.20 -5.73
N SER A 48 1.77 9.21 -6.26
CA SER A 48 1.92 10.58 -5.76
C SER A 48 1.45 10.66 -4.31
N HIS A 49 2.16 11.43 -3.48
CA HIS A 49 1.85 11.60 -2.05
C HIS A 49 0.37 11.98 -1.80
N LYS A 50 -0.19 12.83 -2.67
CA LYS A 50 -1.60 13.27 -2.62
C LYS A 50 -2.59 12.12 -2.88
N ALA A 51 -2.29 11.26 -3.87
CA ALA A 51 -3.12 10.09 -4.19
C ALA A 51 -3.02 9.01 -3.10
N PHE A 52 -1.87 8.88 -2.46
CA PHE A 52 -1.67 7.99 -1.32
C PHE A 52 -2.47 8.45 -0.10
N LEU A 53 -2.43 9.75 0.23
CA LEU A 53 -3.23 10.33 1.31
C LEU A 53 -4.73 10.14 1.09
N TYR A 54 -5.22 10.44 -0.11
CA TYR A 54 -6.63 10.27 -0.46
C TYR A 54 -7.11 8.82 -0.25
N ARG A 55 -6.30 7.84 -0.64
CA ARG A 55 -6.59 6.42 -0.39
C ARG A 55 -6.56 6.09 1.10
N LEU A 56 -5.59 6.61 1.84
CA LEU A 56 -5.51 6.41 3.30
C LEU A 56 -6.74 6.93 4.03
N GLU A 57 -7.23 8.13 3.64
CA GLU A 57 -8.46 8.71 4.17
C GLU A 57 -9.69 7.89 3.78
N LYS A 58 -9.77 7.41 2.54
CA LYS A 58 -10.85 6.52 2.07
C LYS A 58 -10.95 5.25 2.92
N TYR A 59 -9.81 4.70 3.33
CA TYR A 59 -9.73 3.48 4.15
C TYR A 59 -9.68 3.72 5.65
N GLN A 60 -9.75 4.99 6.09
CA GLN A 60 -9.62 5.40 7.50
C GLN A 60 -8.41 4.78 8.20
N LEU A 61 -7.28 4.69 7.50
CA LEU A 61 -6.00 4.19 8.02
C LEU A 61 -5.18 5.27 8.74
N VAL A 62 -5.82 6.42 9.04
CA VAL A 62 -5.23 7.64 9.63
C VAL A 62 -6.09 8.16 10.76
#